data_AF-A0A3D4IIA9-F1
#
_entry.id   AF-A0A3D4IIA9-F1
#
_cell.length_a   1.000
_cell.length_b   1.000
_cell.length_c   1.000
_cell.angle_alpha   90.00
_cell.angle_beta   90.00
_cell.angle_gamma   90.00
#
_symmetry.space_group_name_H-M   'P 1'
#
loop_
_entity.id
_entity.type
_entity.pdbx_description
1 polymer ?
#
loop_
_entity_poly.entity_id
_entity_poly.type
_entity_poly.pdbx_seq_one_letter_code
_entity_poly.pdbx_strand_id
1 'polypeptide(L)'
;MPNSSKTCSRNPNGIKKNKNVPLPIPYKACPTPCNSNRGSYMVYTEAHKASVLVMIHPTQDRIRMSETAICPFCPPAVENAVFAEDATCRAIYNLSPILPGHILVIPKRHVGRIAELWEDEWVQFWVFARQMASFVMAYFYADGCDWTIQDGGSAGQTVGHVHLHLIPRYIGDLPKAGDWYPRLVAQQSGDSSERPGLNPDEMAQIIQHLRTEVARRKQSFV
;
A
#
# COMPACT_ATOMS: atom_id res chain seq x y z
N MET A 1 -52.47 -1.68 38.46
CA MET A 1 -53.12 -2.75 37.66
C MET A 1 -54.53 -2.28 37.34
N PRO A 2 -55.10 -2.43 36.13
CA PRO A 2 -54.63 -3.06 34.87
C PRO A 2 -54.24 -1.99 33.81
N ASN A 3 -53.46 -2.17 32.73
CA ASN A 3 -53.13 -3.22 31.75
C ASN A 3 -54.00 -3.21 30.47
N SER A 4 -53.40 -2.81 29.32
CA SER A 4 -53.62 -3.27 27.92
C SER A 4 -52.94 -2.29 26.94
N SER A 5 -51.75 -2.58 26.42
CA SER A 5 -51.44 -3.39 25.23
C SER A 5 -52.00 -2.84 23.90
N LYS A 6 -51.16 -2.12 23.14
CA LYS A 6 -51.20 -2.16 21.67
C LYS A 6 -49.80 -2.42 21.12
N THR A 7 -49.72 -3.54 20.42
CA THR A 7 -48.58 -4.16 19.75
C THR A 7 -48.20 -3.40 18.48
N CYS A 8 -46.91 -3.20 18.23
CA CYS A 8 -46.39 -2.91 16.89
C CYS A 8 -45.59 -4.13 16.41
N SER A 9 -45.91 -4.57 15.19
CA SER A 9 -45.51 -5.80 14.52
C SER A 9 -44.01 -5.88 14.22
N ARG A 10 -43.47 -7.11 14.34
CA ARG A 10 -42.13 -7.50 13.89
C ARG A 10 -42.11 -7.58 12.36
N ASN A 11 -41.06 -7.05 11.71
CA ASN A 11 -40.66 -7.44 10.35
C ASN A 11 -39.53 -8.49 10.47
N PRO A 12 -39.67 -9.68 9.85
CA PRO A 12 -38.72 -10.77 9.95
C PRO A 12 -37.62 -10.64 8.89
N ASN A 13 -36.41 -10.27 9.29
CA ASN A 13 -35.17 -10.69 8.60
C ASN A 13 -33.99 -10.41 9.53
N GLY A 14 -33.46 -11.47 10.13
CA GLY A 14 -32.44 -11.41 11.16
C GLY A 14 -31.06 -11.08 10.60
N ILE A 15 -30.59 -9.87 10.89
CA ILE A 15 -29.16 -9.54 10.95
C ILE A 15 -28.83 -9.30 12.42
N LYS A 16 -28.15 -10.25 13.06
CA LYS A 16 -27.61 -10.07 14.42
C LYS A 16 -26.49 -9.04 14.36
N LYS A 17 -26.79 -7.78 14.68
CA LYS A 17 -25.77 -6.75 14.96
C LYS A 17 -25.04 -7.12 16.25
N ASN A 18 -23.77 -7.51 16.15
CA ASN A 18 -22.92 -7.69 17.31
C ASN A 18 -22.59 -6.32 17.92
N LYS A 19 -23.11 -6.08 19.12
CA LYS A 19 -22.87 -4.89 19.94
C LYS A 19 -21.58 -5.13 20.72
N ASN A 20 -20.43 -4.63 20.24
CA ASN A 20 -19.24 -4.34 21.07
C ASN A 20 -18.08 -3.78 20.22
N VAL A 21 -18.29 -2.66 19.54
CA VAL A 21 -17.19 -1.79 19.11
C VAL A 21 -17.55 -0.36 19.51
N PRO A 22 -16.91 0.23 20.53
CA PRO A 22 -17.12 1.63 20.85
C PRO A 22 -16.47 2.52 19.78
N LEU A 23 -17.29 3.30 19.08
CA LEU A 23 -16.82 4.41 18.23
C LEU A 23 -16.36 5.57 19.13
N PRO A 24 -15.24 6.25 18.83
CA PRO A 24 -14.82 7.42 19.60
C PRO A 24 -15.79 8.59 19.38
N ILE A 25 -16.27 9.14 20.50
CA ILE A 25 -17.25 10.21 20.61
C ILE A 25 -16.57 11.57 20.34
N PRO A 26 -17.23 12.56 19.70
CA PRO A 26 -16.64 13.88 19.46
C PRO A 26 -16.51 14.70 20.75
N TYR A 27 -15.39 15.41 20.92
CA TYR A 27 -15.15 16.34 22.02
C TYR A 27 -16.23 17.43 22.09
N LYS A 28 -16.96 17.50 23.21
CA LYS A 28 -17.70 18.70 23.62
C LYS A 28 -16.92 19.40 24.73
N ALA A 29 -16.62 20.68 24.52
CA ALA A 29 -15.98 21.54 25.51
C ALA A 29 -16.86 21.69 26.77
N CYS A 30 -16.23 21.60 27.94
CA CYS A 30 -16.87 21.74 29.26
C CYS A 30 -16.99 23.23 29.66
N PRO A 31 -18.17 23.75 30.02
CA PRO A 31 -18.32 25.10 30.55
C PRO A 31 -18.44 25.04 32.08
N THR A 32 -17.33 25.00 32.81
CA THR A 32 -17.25 25.38 34.24
C THR A 32 -15.79 25.33 34.74
N PRO A 33 -15.35 26.26 35.62
CA PRO A 33 -13.98 26.27 36.11
C PRO A 33 -13.84 25.32 37.32
N CYS A 34 -13.23 24.15 37.11
CA CYS A 34 -12.80 23.26 38.18
C CYS A 34 -11.30 23.45 38.41
N ASN A 35 -10.97 24.06 39.54
CA ASN A 35 -9.60 24.28 40.01
C ASN A 35 -9.08 22.97 40.63
N SER A 36 -8.30 22.20 39.87
CA SER A 36 -7.42 21.18 40.43
C SER A 36 -6.10 21.18 39.67
N ASN A 37 -5.05 21.63 40.35
CA ASN A 37 -3.66 21.56 39.92
C ASN A 37 -3.31 20.18 39.35
N ARG A 38 -3.08 20.12 38.03
CA ARG A 38 -2.16 19.20 37.34
C ARG A 38 -2.05 19.63 35.87
N GLY A 39 -1.32 20.73 35.64
CA GLY A 39 -0.87 21.09 34.31
C GLY A 39 0.29 20.18 33.90
N SER A 40 0.07 19.29 32.94
CA SER A 40 1.16 18.66 32.21
C SER A 40 1.56 19.60 31.07
N TYR A 41 2.46 20.53 31.36
CA TYR A 41 3.20 21.26 30.35
C TYR A 41 4.36 20.37 29.87
N MET A 42 4.59 20.31 28.55
CA MET A 42 5.83 19.75 28.01
C MET A 42 6.98 20.64 28.44
N VAL A 43 7.82 20.13 29.33
CA VAL A 43 9.10 20.76 29.67
C VAL A 43 10.14 20.12 28.74
N TYR A 44 10.59 20.87 27.74
CA TYR A 44 11.85 20.55 27.06
C TYR A 44 12.97 20.94 28.02
N THR A 45 13.52 19.97 28.76
CA THR A 45 14.82 20.14 29.39
C THR A 45 15.89 19.62 28.45
N GLU A 46 16.70 20.53 27.93
CA GLU A 46 18.01 20.27 27.32
C GLU A 46 18.83 19.35 28.24
N ALA A 47 18.84 18.05 27.94
CA ALA A 47 19.79 17.10 28.49
C ALA A 47 19.87 15.87 27.58
N HIS A 48 20.95 15.81 26.80
CA HIS A 48 21.36 14.68 25.98
C HIS A 48 21.23 13.33 26.70
N LYS A 49 20.15 12.58 26.45
CA LYS A 49 20.14 11.11 26.52
C LYS A 49 19.18 10.60 25.45
N ALA A 50 19.74 10.02 24.41
CA ALA A 50 19.01 9.30 23.39
C ALA A 50 18.07 8.30 24.06
N SER A 51 16.77 8.59 24.04
CA SER A 51 15.74 7.59 24.24
C SER A 51 15.81 6.67 23.04
N VAL A 52 16.61 5.61 23.14
CA VAL A 52 16.57 4.47 22.22
C VAL A 52 15.16 3.90 22.37
N LEU A 53 14.29 4.22 21.42
CA LEU A 53 13.06 3.48 21.22
C LEU A 53 13.52 2.08 20.83
N VAL A 54 13.44 1.13 21.77
CA VAL A 54 13.71 -0.28 21.48
C VAL A 54 12.59 -0.74 20.54
N MET A 55 12.88 -0.73 19.25
CA MET A 55 12.06 -1.42 18.25
C MET A 55 12.16 -2.90 18.60
N ILE A 56 11.12 -3.43 19.25
CA ILE A 56 10.94 -4.88 19.36
C ILE A 56 10.82 -5.36 17.93
N HIS A 57 11.92 -5.84 17.37
CA HIS A 57 11.88 -6.61 16.14
C HIS A 57 11.06 -7.85 16.50
N PRO A 58 9.86 -8.05 15.93
CA PRO A 58 9.18 -9.32 16.11
C PRO A 58 10.20 -10.39 15.71
N THR A 59 10.40 -11.36 16.60
CA THR A 59 11.37 -12.44 16.45
C THR A 59 11.33 -12.95 15.01
N GLN A 60 12.48 -12.81 14.33
CA GLN A 60 12.76 -13.49 13.08
C GLN A 60 12.38 -14.97 13.21
N ASP A 61 11.99 -15.57 12.09
CA ASP A 61 11.67 -16.99 11.89
C ASP A 61 10.18 -17.34 11.84
N ARG A 62 9.59 -17.19 10.64
CA ARG A 62 9.21 -18.32 9.77
C ARG A 62 8.41 -17.80 8.57
N ILE A 63 9.07 -17.21 7.58
CA ILE A 63 8.56 -17.38 6.21
C ILE A 63 8.88 -18.84 5.90
N ARG A 64 7.85 -19.68 5.81
CA ARG A 64 8.07 -21.09 5.45
C ARG A 64 8.58 -21.09 4.00
N MET A 65 9.58 -21.91 3.68
CA MET A 65 10.02 -22.10 2.27
C MET A 65 8.87 -22.43 1.31
N SER A 66 7.72 -22.92 1.83
CA SER A 66 6.49 -23.12 1.08
C SER A 66 5.81 -21.83 0.59
N GLU A 67 5.94 -20.70 1.31
CA GLU A 67 5.35 -19.41 0.91
C GLU A 67 6.14 -18.76 -0.23
N THR A 68 7.46 -18.93 -0.25
CA THR A 68 8.31 -18.47 -1.37
C THR A 68 8.06 -19.24 -2.66
N ALA A 69 7.71 -20.54 -2.56
CA ALA A 69 7.49 -21.41 -3.72
C ALA A 69 6.19 -21.08 -4.49
N ILE A 70 5.24 -20.37 -3.87
CA ILE A 70 3.93 -20.03 -4.44
C ILE A 70 3.83 -18.52 -4.75
N CYS A 71 4.78 -17.71 -4.28
CA CYS A 71 4.72 -16.26 -4.44
C CYS A 71 4.98 -15.83 -5.90
N PRO A 72 4.07 -15.07 -6.55
CA PRO A 72 4.27 -14.59 -7.93
C PRO A 72 5.38 -13.53 -8.04
N PHE A 73 5.79 -12.92 -6.92
CA PHE A 73 6.85 -11.92 -6.85
C PHE A 73 8.22 -12.51 -6.49
N CYS A 74 8.30 -13.83 -6.25
CA CYS A 74 9.56 -14.54 -6.07
C CYS A 74 10.01 -15.21 -7.39
N PRO A 75 11.34 -15.40 -7.58
CA PRO A 75 11.84 -16.22 -8.68
C PRO A 75 11.36 -17.68 -8.59
N PRO A 76 11.16 -18.36 -9.73
CA PRO A 76 11.33 -17.85 -11.09
C PRO A 76 10.11 -17.08 -11.63
N ALA A 77 8.97 -17.12 -10.92
CA ALA A 77 7.69 -16.59 -11.41
C ALA A 77 7.75 -15.11 -11.83
N VAL A 78 8.53 -14.30 -11.10
CA VAL A 78 8.61 -12.85 -11.32
C VAL A 78 9.44 -12.45 -12.55
N GLU A 79 10.34 -13.30 -13.04
CA GLU A 79 11.44 -12.90 -13.94
C GLU A 79 10.97 -12.22 -15.24
N ASN A 80 9.88 -12.70 -15.82
CA ASN A 80 9.33 -12.16 -17.06
C ASN A 80 8.72 -10.76 -16.90
N ALA A 81 8.34 -10.38 -15.67
CA ALA A 81 7.76 -9.08 -15.37
C ALA A 81 8.79 -8.03 -14.94
N VAL A 82 10.04 -8.43 -14.65
CA VAL A 82 11.09 -7.51 -14.18
C VAL A 82 11.67 -6.69 -15.34
N PHE A 83 11.63 -5.37 -15.22
CA PHE A 83 12.27 -4.47 -16.19
C PHE A 83 13.44 -3.66 -15.61
N ALA A 84 13.51 -3.51 -14.28
CA ALA A 84 14.62 -2.90 -13.59
C ALA A 84 14.84 -3.54 -12.21
N GLU A 85 16.07 -3.54 -11.74
CA GLU A 85 16.41 -3.96 -10.39
C GLU A 85 17.70 -3.29 -9.88
N ASP A 86 17.85 -3.28 -8.56
CA ASP A 86 19.06 -2.91 -7.84
C ASP A 86 19.53 -4.08 -6.95
N ALA A 87 20.28 -3.81 -5.88
CA ALA A 87 20.76 -4.84 -4.97
C ALA A 87 19.63 -5.57 -4.20
N THR A 88 18.58 -4.86 -3.76
CA THR A 88 17.58 -5.38 -2.81
C THR A 88 16.15 -5.31 -3.33
N CYS A 89 15.90 -4.64 -4.45
CA CYS A 89 14.58 -4.35 -4.99
C CYS A 89 14.48 -4.67 -6.49
N ARG A 90 13.23 -4.87 -6.94
CA ARG A 90 12.86 -5.02 -8.35
C ARG A 90 11.70 -4.10 -8.68
N ALA A 91 11.67 -3.63 -9.92
CA ALA A 91 10.51 -3.00 -10.53
C ALA A 91 9.92 -3.95 -11.56
N ILE A 92 8.62 -4.21 -11.41
CA ILE A 92 7.85 -5.06 -12.31
C ILE A 92 6.69 -4.28 -12.91
N TYR A 93 6.28 -4.59 -14.13
CA TYR A 93 5.06 -4.04 -14.70
C TYR A 93 3.85 -4.81 -14.17
N ASN A 94 2.77 -4.12 -13.80
CA ASN A 94 1.59 -4.79 -13.27
C ASN A 94 0.88 -5.55 -14.40
N LEU A 95 0.52 -6.82 -14.15
CA LEU A 95 -0.22 -7.67 -15.10
C LEU A 95 -1.57 -7.05 -15.49
N SER A 96 -2.24 -6.43 -14.52
CA SER A 96 -3.53 -5.78 -14.72
C SER A 96 -3.36 -4.30 -14.36
N PRO A 97 -2.80 -3.46 -15.25
CA PRO A 97 -2.56 -2.06 -14.94
C PRO A 97 -3.88 -1.32 -14.68
N ILE A 98 -3.87 -0.33 -13.78
CA ILE A 98 -5.05 0.53 -13.53
C ILE A 98 -5.07 1.63 -14.57
N LEU A 99 -3.88 2.21 -14.82
CA LEU A 99 -3.56 3.12 -15.91
C LEU A 99 -2.26 2.64 -16.58
N PRO A 100 -2.02 3.00 -17.85
CA PRO A 100 -0.74 2.76 -18.50
C PRO A 100 0.44 3.21 -17.63
N GLY A 101 1.46 2.36 -17.52
CA GLY A 101 2.62 2.64 -16.67
C GLY A 101 2.47 2.25 -15.20
N HIS A 102 1.36 1.60 -14.80
CA HIS A 102 1.22 1.02 -13.46
C HIS A 102 2.30 -0.06 -13.24
N ILE A 103 3.29 0.27 -12.40
CA ILE A 103 4.36 -0.64 -11.99
C ILE A 103 4.25 -0.96 -10.50
N LEU A 104 4.92 -2.05 -10.09
CA LEU A 104 5.12 -2.41 -8.70
C LEU A 104 6.62 -2.36 -8.37
N VAL A 105 6.95 -1.79 -7.20
CA VAL A 105 8.28 -1.91 -6.59
C VAL A 105 8.20 -2.92 -5.45
N ILE A 106 9.05 -3.94 -5.50
CA ILE A 106 9.05 -5.07 -4.57
C ILE A 106 10.46 -5.31 -4.00
N PRO A 107 10.61 -5.74 -2.74
CA PRO A 107 11.88 -6.27 -2.24
C PRO A 107 12.17 -7.62 -2.91
N LYS A 108 13.45 -7.92 -3.13
CA LYS A 108 13.93 -9.22 -3.63
C LYS A 108 13.74 -10.31 -2.58
N ARG A 109 13.99 -9.97 -1.31
CA ARG A 109 13.65 -10.82 -0.17
C ARG A 109 12.13 -10.92 -0.08
N HIS A 110 11.62 -12.12 0.16
CA HIS A 110 10.21 -12.30 0.47
C HIS A 110 9.93 -11.68 1.84
N VAL A 111 9.04 -10.70 1.88
CA VAL A 111 8.66 -9.97 3.10
C VAL A 111 7.17 -9.71 3.02
N GLY A 112 6.37 -10.16 3.99
CA GLY A 112 4.91 -10.02 3.92
C GLY A 112 4.44 -8.63 4.33
N ARG A 113 5.17 -8.02 5.28
CA ARG A 113 4.81 -6.73 5.90
C ARG A 113 5.88 -5.68 5.67
N ILE A 114 5.49 -4.43 5.45
CA ILE A 114 6.46 -3.35 5.25
C ILE A 114 7.38 -3.15 6.48
N ALA A 115 6.85 -3.40 7.68
CA ALA A 115 7.58 -3.29 8.94
C ALA A 115 8.62 -4.41 9.17
N GLU A 116 8.63 -5.46 8.33
CA GLU A 116 9.60 -6.55 8.38
C GLU A 116 10.82 -6.30 7.48
N LEU A 117 10.86 -5.19 6.74
CA LEU A 117 12.05 -4.75 6.01
C LEU A 117 13.16 -4.40 7.01
N TRP A 118 14.41 -4.75 6.68
CA TRP A 118 15.56 -4.26 7.42
C TRP A 118 15.76 -2.77 7.17
N GLU A 119 16.51 -2.07 8.04
CA GLU A 119 16.69 -0.62 7.93
C GLU A 119 17.34 -0.20 6.60
N ASP A 120 18.32 -0.99 6.13
CA ASP A 120 18.98 -0.80 4.84
C ASP A 120 18.03 -1.08 3.66
N GLU A 121 17.25 -2.17 3.73
CA GLU A 121 16.21 -2.48 2.74
C GLU A 121 15.14 -1.39 2.70
N TRP A 122 14.72 -0.84 3.85
CA TRP A 122 13.73 0.23 3.94
C TRP A 122 14.22 1.47 3.20
N VAL A 123 15.45 1.93 3.49
CA VAL A 123 16.03 3.09 2.81
C VAL A 123 16.15 2.83 1.32
N GLN A 124 16.69 1.67 0.93
CA GLN A 124 16.90 1.34 -0.47
C GLN A 124 15.56 1.22 -1.23
N PHE A 125 14.53 0.65 -0.60
CA PHE A 125 13.18 0.51 -1.17
C PHE A 125 12.60 1.87 -1.57
N TRP A 126 12.67 2.88 -0.70
CA TRP A 126 12.16 4.22 -0.99
C TRP A 126 13.05 5.00 -1.98
N VAL A 127 14.38 4.83 -1.92
CA VAL A 127 15.30 5.42 -2.89
C VAL A 127 15.01 4.88 -4.30
N PHE A 128 14.88 3.57 -4.43
CA PHE A 128 14.57 2.90 -5.67
C PHE A 128 13.17 3.26 -6.18
N ALA A 129 12.16 3.27 -5.29
CA ALA A 129 10.81 3.71 -5.64
C ALA A 129 10.78 5.13 -6.21
N ARG A 130 11.54 6.07 -5.62
CA ARG A 130 11.65 7.45 -6.14
C ARG A 130 12.27 7.49 -7.53
N GLN A 131 13.31 6.70 -7.77
CA GLN A 131 13.93 6.59 -9.09
C GLN A 131 12.95 6.02 -10.11
N MET A 132 12.23 4.96 -9.74
CA MET A 132 11.25 4.31 -10.62
C MET A 132 10.04 5.20 -10.92
N ALA A 133 9.52 5.92 -9.92
CA ALA A 133 8.46 6.91 -10.12
C ALA A 133 8.90 8.01 -11.10
N SER A 134 10.09 8.57 -10.91
CA SER A 134 10.65 9.58 -11.82
C SER A 134 10.83 9.03 -13.24
N PHE A 135 11.29 7.78 -13.34
CA PHE A 135 11.46 7.08 -14.60
C PHE A 135 10.12 6.90 -15.33
N VAL A 136 9.10 6.32 -14.69
CA VAL A 136 7.81 6.04 -15.34
C VAL A 136 7.06 7.33 -15.67
N MET A 137 7.11 8.35 -14.81
CA MET A 137 6.49 9.64 -15.14
C MET A 137 7.11 10.24 -16.39
N ALA A 138 8.44 10.22 -16.51
CA ALA A 138 9.13 10.72 -17.68
C ALA A 138 8.89 9.87 -18.94
N TYR A 139 8.82 8.55 -18.82
CA TYR A 139 8.61 7.65 -19.96
C TYR A 139 7.17 7.71 -20.50
N PHE A 140 6.19 7.80 -19.61
CA PHE A 140 4.77 7.83 -19.94
C PHE A 140 4.20 9.24 -20.05
N TYR A 141 5.04 10.29 -19.96
CA TYR A 141 4.64 11.70 -20.01
C TYR A 141 3.52 12.05 -19.03
N ALA A 142 3.61 11.51 -17.81
CA ALA A 142 2.58 11.70 -16.78
C ALA A 142 2.79 12.99 -16.00
N ASP A 143 1.68 13.58 -15.56
CA ASP A 143 1.64 14.84 -14.79
C ASP A 143 1.82 14.61 -13.28
N GLY A 144 1.60 13.38 -12.81
CA GLY A 144 1.74 12.99 -11.42
C GLY A 144 1.87 11.48 -11.26
N CYS A 145 1.95 11.02 -10.01
CA CYS A 145 2.06 9.60 -9.68
C CYS A 145 1.39 9.31 -8.34
N ASP A 146 0.51 8.30 -8.31
CA ASP A 146 -0.01 7.75 -7.07
C ASP A 146 0.96 6.72 -6.50
N TRP A 147 1.18 6.80 -5.19
CA TRP A 147 2.01 5.89 -4.43
C TRP A 147 1.15 5.19 -3.40
N THR A 148 0.87 3.91 -3.58
CA THR A 148 -0.03 3.18 -2.67
C THR A 148 0.56 1.85 -2.25
N ILE A 149 0.51 1.57 -0.95
CA ILE A 149 0.91 0.30 -0.35
C ILE A 149 -0.24 -0.27 0.46
N GLN A 150 -0.51 -1.56 0.26
CA GLN A 150 -1.50 -2.30 1.02
C GLN A 150 -0.75 -3.24 1.95
N ASP A 151 -0.66 -2.89 3.22
CA ASP A 151 0.08 -3.66 4.23
C ASP A 151 -0.90 -4.54 5.03
N GLY A 152 -1.16 -5.75 4.53
CA GLY A 152 -2.06 -6.76 5.10
C GLY A 152 -3.38 -6.96 4.40
N GLY A 153 -3.98 -8.14 4.61
CA GLY A 153 -5.27 -8.49 4.02
C GLY A 153 -6.37 -7.48 4.34
N SER A 154 -6.45 -6.98 5.58
CA SER A 154 -7.43 -5.94 5.95
C SER A 154 -7.18 -4.58 5.29
N ALA A 155 -5.96 -4.32 4.81
CA ALA A 155 -5.60 -3.15 4.02
C ALA A 155 -5.76 -3.38 2.50
N GLY A 156 -6.23 -4.57 2.09
CA GLY A 156 -6.44 -4.94 0.69
C GLY A 156 -5.29 -5.72 0.04
N GLN A 157 -4.26 -6.12 0.79
CA GLN A 157 -3.14 -6.88 0.25
C GLN A 157 -3.59 -8.30 -0.17
N THR A 158 -3.46 -8.62 -1.45
CA THR A 158 -3.85 -9.93 -1.99
C THR A 158 -2.66 -10.88 -2.15
N VAL A 159 -1.47 -10.34 -2.46
CA VAL A 159 -0.20 -11.07 -2.45
C VAL A 159 0.58 -10.72 -1.18
N GLY A 160 0.85 -11.72 -0.35
CA GLY A 160 1.61 -11.60 0.92
C GLY A 160 3.12 -11.34 0.74
N HIS A 161 3.48 -10.46 -0.19
CA HIS A 161 4.83 -9.98 -0.43
C HIS A 161 4.72 -8.47 -0.66
N VAL A 162 5.47 -7.65 0.06
CA VAL A 162 5.41 -6.18 0.01
C VAL A 162 5.53 -5.69 -1.44
N HIS A 163 4.56 -4.89 -1.87
CA HIS A 163 4.58 -4.26 -3.18
C HIS A 163 4.02 -2.85 -3.06
N LEU A 164 4.81 -1.89 -3.52
CA LEU A 164 4.39 -0.50 -3.66
C LEU A 164 3.91 -0.30 -5.10
N HIS A 165 2.64 0.11 -5.24
CA HIS A 165 2.10 0.52 -6.51
C HIS A 165 2.57 1.94 -6.83
N LEU A 166 3.10 2.12 -8.03
CA LEU A 166 3.35 3.43 -8.64
C LEU A 166 2.48 3.53 -9.89
N ILE A 167 1.50 4.44 -9.86
CA ILE A 167 0.52 4.59 -10.93
C ILE A 167 0.67 5.99 -11.52
N PRO A 168 1.21 6.15 -12.74
CA PRO A 168 1.28 7.44 -13.41
C PRO A 168 -0.12 8.02 -13.63
N ARG A 169 -0.27 9.32 -13.38
CA ARG A 169 -1.54 10.07 -13.42
C ARG A 169 -1.48 11.19 -14.44
N TYR A 170 -2.62 11.51 -15.03
CA TYR A 170 -2.75 12.53 -16.07
C TYR A 170 -3.82 13.55 -15.71
N ILE A 171 -3.63 14.80 -16.10
CA ILE A 171 -4.67 15.83 -15.95
C ILE A 171 -5.93 15.37 -16.70
N GLY A 172 -7.04 15.28 -15.97
CA GLY A 172 -8.33 14.86 -16.51
C GLY A 172 -8.56 13.35 -16.58
N ASP A 173 -7.65 12.52 -16.07
CA ASP A 173 -7.87 11.06 -15.97
C ASP A 173 -9.03 10.72 -15.01
N LEU A 174 -9.33 11.58 -14.05
CA LEU A 174 -10.48 11.53 -13.16
C LEU A 174 -11.43 12.72 -13.38
N PRO A 175 -12.75 12.53 -13.17
CA PRO A 175 -13.71 13.62 -13.29
C PRO A 175 -13.49 14.72 -12.25
N LYS A 176 -13.08 14.34 -11.02
CA LYS A 176 -12.67 15.24 -9.93
C LYS A 176 -11.53 14.65 -9.11
N ALA A 177 -10.79 15.52 -8.43
CA ALA A 177 -9.80 15.09 -7.44
C ALA A 177 -10.47 14.25 -6.34
N GLY A 178 -9.92 13.06 -6.07
CA GLY A 178 -10.48 12.12 -5.09
C GLY A 178 -11.49 11.11 -5.65
N ASP A 179 -11.96 11.26 -6.90
CA ASP A 179 -12.85 10.29 -7.56
C ASP A 179 -12.16 8.94 -7.88
N TRP A 180 -10.88 8.83 -7.53
CA TRP A 180 -10.11 7.61 -7.66
C TRP A 180 -10.66 6.50 -6.75
N TYR A 181 -11.04 6.81 -5.50
CA TYR A 181 -11.55 5.80 -4.56
C TYR A 181 -12.85 5.15 -5.08
N PRO A 182 -13.85 5.91 -5.55
CA PRO A 182 -15.02 5.33 -6.22
C PRO A 182 -14.68 4.49 -7.45
N ARG A 183 -13.72 4.93 -8.28
CA ARG A 183 -13.33 4.19 -9.50
C ARG A 183 -12.63 2.88 -9.20
N LEU A 184 -11.78 2.82 -8.17
CA LEU A 184 -11.23 1.55 -7.68
C LEU A 184 -12.31 0.57 -7.27
N VAL A 185 -13.31 1.06 -6.52
CA VAL A 185 -14.43 0.23 -6.05
C VAL A 185 -15.25 -0.26 -7.26
N ALA A 186 -15.44 0.60 -8.26
CA ALA A 186 -16.18 0.26 -9.48
C ALA A 186 -15.41 -0.69 -10.42
N GLN A 187 -14.08 -0.66 -10.43
CA GLN A 187 -13.24 -1.53 -11.27
C GLN A 187 -13.14 -2.99 -10.81
N GLN A 188 -14.00 -3.44 -9.89
CA GLN A 188 -13.98 -4.79 -9.30
C GLN A 188 -12.60 -5.12 -8.71
N SER A 189 -12.38 -4.52 -7.54
CA SER A 189 -11.21 -4.60 -6.66
C SER A 189 -9.88 -4.04 -7.21
N GLY A 190 -9.07 -3.51 -6.29
CA GLY A 190 -7.69 -3.13 -6.58
C GLY A 190 -6.78 -4.34 -6.85
N ASP A 191 -7.31 -5.57 -6.72
CA ASP A 191 -6.57 -6.79 -7.02
C ASP A 191 -6.37 -6.93 -8.54
N SER A 192 -5.17 -7.32 -8.94
CA SER A 192 -4.89 -7.68 -10.32
C SER A 192 -5.58 -8.98 -10.75
N SER A 193 -5.90 -9.88 -9.81
CA SER A 193 -6.49 -11.19 -10.12
C SER A 193 -7.94 -11.11 -10.64
N GLU A 194 -8.66 -10.03 -10.31
CA GLU A 194 -10.07 -9.84 -10.65
C GLU A 194 -10.28 -8.95 -11.88
N ARG A 195 -9.22 -8.34 -12.41
CA ARG A 195 -9.27 -7.46 -13.59
C ARG A 195 -8.65 -8.15 -14.81
N PRO A 196 -9.14 -7.87 -16.03
CA PRO A 196 -8.52 -8.42 -17.24
C PRO A 196 -7.03 -8.02 -17.29
N GLY A 197 -6.17 -9.03 -17.27
CA GLY A 197 -4.73 -8.84 -17.45
C GLY A 197 -4.40 -8.47 -18.90
N LEU A 198 -3.23 -7.88 -19.10
CA LEU A 198 -2.68 -7.65 -20.42
C LEU A 198 -2.44 -8.97 -21.16
N ASN A 199 -2.51 -8.92 -22.49
CA ASN A 199 -2.06 -10.02 -23.35
C ASN A 199 -0.57 -10.28 -23.08
N PRO A 200 -0.12 -11.55 -22.90
CA PRO A 200 1.29 -11.89 -22.74
C PRO A 200 2.24 -11.25 -23.75
N ASP A 201 1.86 -11.16 -25.04
CA ASP A 201 2.71 -10.56 -26.06
C ASP A 201 2.86 -9.05 -25.88
N GLU A 202 1.76 -8.37 -25.52
CA GLU A 202 1.76 -6.93 -25.22
C GLU A 202 2.60 -6.64 -23.99
N MET A 203 2.44 -7.45 -22.93
CA MET A 203 3.25 -7.37 -21.72
C MET A 203 4.73 -7.52 -22.03
N ALA A 204 5.11 -8.52 -22.83
CA ALA A 204 6.50 -8.77 -23.22
C ALA A 204 7.09 -7.58 -24.01
N GLN A 205 6.33 -6.99 -24.93
CA GLN A 205 6.74 -5.81 -25.68
C GLN A 205 6.98 -4.60 -24.76
N ILE A 206 6.05 -4.32 -23.85
CA ILE A 206 6.17 -3.23 -22.88
C ILE A 206 7.42 -3.43 -22.02
N ILE A 207 7.59 -4.61 -21.43
CA ILE A 207 8.75 -4.94 -20.60
C ILE A 207 10.06 -4.77 -21.37
N GLN A 208 10.11 -5.23 -22.62
CA GLN A 208 11.31 -5.10 -23.45
C GLN A 208 11.66 -3.63 -23.75
N HIS A 209 10.66 -2.80 -24.00
CA HIS A 209 10.87 -1.36 -24.21
C HIS A 209 11.36 -0.68 -22.93
N LEU A 210 10.75 -1.00 -21.77
CA LEU A 210 11.19 -0.46 -20.49
C LEU A 210 12.62 -0.87 -20.15
N ARG A 211 13.00 -2.14 -20.38
CA ARG A 211 14.39 -2.62 -20.20
C ARG A 211 15.37 -1.82 -21.05
N THR A 212 15.04 -1.60 -22.31
CA THR A 212 15.85 -0.81 -23.25
C THR A 212 16.04 0.62 -22.75
N GLU A 213 14.95 1.26 -22.32
CA GLU A 213 15.00 2.66 -21.85
C GLU A 213 15.76 2.79 -20.52
N VAL A 214 15.59 1.85 -19.59
CA VAL A 214 16.39 1.81 -18.34
C VAL A 214 17.87 1.68 -18.66
N ALA A 215 18.24 0.79 -19.58
CA ALA A 215 19.64 0.61 -20.00
C ALA A 215 20.20 1.90 -20.62
N ARG A 216 19.44 2.57 -21.49
CA ARG A 216 19.82 3.84 -22.13
C ARG A 216 20.07 4.94 -21.11
N ARG A 217 19.19 5.07 -20.10
CA ARG A 217 19.34 6.10 -19.06
C ARG A 217 20.53 5.81 -18.13
N LYS A 218 20.79 4.54 -17.78
CA LYS A 218 21.99 4.18 -16.99
C LYS A 218 23.29 4.59 -17.68
N GLN A 219 23.37 4.49 -19.00
CA GLN A 219 24.54 4.89 -19.79
C GLN A 219 24.70 6.41 -19.90
N SER A 220 23.63 7.19 -19.71
CA SER A 220 23.67 8.66 -19.82
C SER A 220 24.24 9.34 -18.56
N PHE A 221 24.48 8.58 -17.49
CA PHE A 221 25.05 9.06 -16.22
C PHE A 221 26.50 8.57 -15.98
N VAL A 222 27.12 7.94 -16.96
CA VAL A 222 28.53 7.50 -16.95
C VAL A 222 29.35 8.38 -17.88
#